data_AF-X0W483-F1
#
_entry.id   AF-X0W483-F1
#
_cell.length_a   1.000
_cell.length_b   1.000
_cell.length_c   1.000
_cell.angle_alpha   90.00
_cell.angle_beta   90.00
_cell.angle_gamma   90.00
#
_symmetry.space_group_name_H-M   'P 1'
#
loop_
_entity.id
_entity.type
_entity.pdbx_description
1 polymer ?
#
loop_
_entity_poly.entity_id
_entity_poly.type
_entity_poly.pdbx_seq_one_letter_code
_entity_poly.pdbx_strand_id
1 'polypeptide(L)' 'MRTINLSGPSGNAFALMGIAKNTAKQLGWESSAIDKLIKDMMSGDYEHLIDIFETNFSELIELRGSEVI' A
#
# COMPACT_ATOMS: atom_id res chain seq x y z
N MET A 1 -1.54 15.27 -2.25
CA MET A 1 -1.46 13.96 -2.90
C MET A 1 0.00 13.55 -2.96
N ARG A 2 0.35 12.40 -2.38
CA ARG A 2 1.72 11.84 -2.39
C ARG A 2 1.84 10.87 -3.56
N THR A 3 3.02 10.76 -4.18
CA THR A 3 3.25 9.80 -5.28
C THR A 3 4.36 8.83 -4.91
N ILE A 4 4.22 7.55 -5.26
CA ILE A 4 5.22 6.50 -5.07
C ILE A 4 5.60 5.92 -6.43
N ASN A 5 6.91 5.89 -6.71
CA ASN A 5 7.43 5.21 -7.90
C ASN A 5 7.67 3.73 -7.58
N LEU A 6 6.94 2.83 -8.24
CA LEU A 6 7.04 1.38 -8.04
C LEU A 6 8.34 0.79 -8.57
N SER A 7 8.96 1.41 -9.57
CA SER A 7 10.31 1.04 -10.04
C SER A 7 11.44 1.60 -9.15
N GLY A 8 11.08 2.41 -8.14
CA GLY A 8 12.02 3.01 -7.20
C GLY A 8 12.18 2.22 -5.90
N PRO A 9 13.08 2.65 -4.99
CA PRO A 9 13.32 1.96 -3.72
C PRO A 9 12.09 1.80 -2.84
N SER A 10 11.11 2.71 -2.95
CA SER A 10 9.85 2.67 -2.20
C SER A 10 8.77 1.79 -2.84
N GLY A 11 9.03 1.19 -4.00
CA GLY A 11 8.08 0.32 -4.68
C GLY A 11 8.04 -1.10 -4.12
N ASN A 12 9.07 -1.57 -3.42
CA ASN A 12 9.05 -2.95 -2.92
C ASN A 12 7.91 -3.20 -1.90
N ALA A 13 7.50 -4.46 -1.77
CA ALA A 13 6.38 -4.88 -0.91
C ALA A 13 6.52 -4.40 0.55
N PHE A 14 7.71 -4.49 1.14
CA PHE A 14 7.93 -4.07 2.53
C PHE A 14 7.77 -2.56 2.71
N ALA A 15 8.25 -1.77 1.76
CA ALA A 15 8.09 -0.32 1.77
C ALA A 15 6.62 0.07 1.66
N LEU A 16 5.87 -0.54 0.73
CA LEU A 16 4.45 -0.28 0.53
C LEU A 16 3.62 -0.66 1.77
N MET A 17 3.84 -1.84 2.37
CA MET A 17 3.18 -2.23 3.61
C MET A 17 3.51 -1.28 4.78
N GLY A 18 4.76 -0.83 4.88
CA GLY A 18 5.16 0.16 5.89
C GLY A 18 4.46 1.50 5.71
N ILE A 19 4.32 1.95 4.46
CA ILE A 19 3.59 3.17 4.12
C ILE A 19 2.10 3.00 4.43
N ALA A 20 1.46 1.91 4.00
CA ALA A 20 0.06 1.61 4.30
C ALA A 20 -0.22 1.61 5.81
N LYS A 21 0.63 0.94 6.59
CA LYS A 21 0.53 0.91 8.06
C LYS A 21 0.61 2.30 8.67
N ASN A 22 1.55 3.13 8.22
CA ASN A 22 1.73 4.48 8.76
C ASN A 22 0.60 5.42 8.33
N THR A 23 0.14 5.34 7.10
CA THR A 23 -1.00 6.12 6.60
C THR A 23 -2.28 5.76 7.36
N ALA A 24 -2.60 4.47 7.51
CA ALA A 24 -3.78 4.03 8.26
C ALA A 24 -3.76 4.51 9.72
N LYS A 25 -2.59 4.49 10.38
CA LYS A 25 -2.43 5.08 11.71
C LYS A 25 -2.71 6.59 11.74
N GLN A 26 -2.23 7.34 10.75
CA GLN A 26 -2.47 8.78 10.64
C GLN A 26 -3.96 9.10 10.40
N LEU A 27 -4.69 8.20 9.75
CA LEU A 27 -6.13 8.28 9.56
C LEU A 27 -6.93 7.83 10.80
N GLY A 28 -6.26 7.42 11.88
CA GLY A 28 -6.91 7.01 13.13
C GLY A 28 -7.54 5.61 13.07
N TRP A 29 -7.09 4.73 12.18
CA TRP A 29 -7.60 3.37 12.12
C TRP A 29 -7.23 2.58 13.38
N GLU A 30 -8.16 1.73 13.82
CA GLU A 30 -7.92 0.81 14.91
C GLU A 30 -6.78 -0.17 14.59
N SER A 31 -5.99 -0.53 15.60
CA SER A 31 -4.83 -1.41 15.40
C SER A 31 -5.20 -2.76 14.77
N SER A 32 -6.36 -3.31 15.12
CA SER A 32 -6.87 -4.57 14.55
C SER A 32 -7.26 -4.44 13.07
N ALA A 33 -7.74 -3.27 12.64
CA ALA A 33 -8.04 -3.00 11.23
C ALA A 33 -6.75 -2.88 10.41
N ILE A 34 -5.74 -2.22 10.97
CA ILE A 34 -4.41 -2.12 10.36
C ILE A 34 -3.77 -3.51 10.21
N ASP A 35 -3.87 -4.36 11.23
CA ASP A 35 -3.30 -5.72 11.16
C ASP A 35 -4.01 -6.57 10.10
N LYS A 36 -5.34 -6.42 9.95
CA LYS A 36 -6.11 -7.08 8.88
C LYS A 36 -5.67 -6.59 7.49
N LEU A 37 -5.53 -5.29 7.31
CA LEU A 37 -5.05 -4.68 6.06
C LEU A 37 -3.68 -5.25 5.67
N ILE A 38 -2.72 -5.26 6.59
CA ILE A 38 -1.37 -5.78 6.29
C ILE A 38 -1.41 -7.28 6.01
N LYS A 39 -2.23 -8.05 6.73
CA LYS A 39 -2.42 -9.48 6.44
C LYS A 39 -3.00 -9.71 5.05
N ASP A 40 -3.94 -8.87 4.61
CA ASP A 40 -4.53 -8.95 3.27
C ASP A 40 -3.50 -8.63 2.18
N MET A 41 -2.72 -7.55 2.36
CA MET A 41 -1.61 -7.19 1.47
C MET A 41 -0.54 -8.30 1.34
N MET A 42 -0.43 -9.19 2.33
CA MET A 42 0.51 -10.33 2.33
C MET A 42 -0.10 -11.64 1.79
N SER A 43 -1.40 -11.67 1.49
CA SER A 43 -2.12 -12.91 1.16
C SER A 43 -2.03 -13.35 -0.30
N GLY A 44 -1.46 -12.51 -1.15
CA GLY A 44 -1.27 -12.76 -2.59
C GLY A 44 0.13 -12.40 -3.07
N ASP A 45 0.24 -12.16 -4.37
CA ASP A 45 1.46 -11.69 -5.02
C ASP A 45 1.58 -10.16 -4.94
N TYR A 46 2.52 -9.62 -5.71
CA TYR A 46 2.76 -8.17 -5.71
C TYR A 46 1.59 -7.38 -6.32
N GLU A 47 0.88 -7.92 -7.32
CA GLU A 47 -0.29 -7.26 -7.91
C GLU A 47 -1.43 -7.19 -6.88
N HIS A 48 -1.67 -8.27 -6.13
CA HIS A 48 -2.64 -8.25 -5.02
C HIS A 48 -2.29 -7.18 -3.98
N LEU A 49 -1.01 -7.03 -3.64
CA LEU A 49 -0.55 -5.99 -2.73
C LEU A 49 -0.88 -4.59 -3.25
N ILE A 50 -0.66 -4.34 -4.55
CA ILE A 50 -0.96 -3.06 -5.21
C ILE A 50 -2.46 -2.79 -5.18
N ASP A 51 -3.29 -3.77 -5.55
CA ASP A 51 -4.75 -3.64 -5.56
C ASP A 51 -5.30 -3.27 -4.19
N ILE A 52 -4.85 -3.96 -3.13
CA ILE A 52 -5.26 -3.64 -1.75
C ILE A 52 -4.77 -2.24 -1.35
N PHE A 53 -3.55 -1.84 -1.74
CA PHE A 53 -3.04 -0.50 -1.44
C PHE A 53 -3.89 0.58 -2.12
N GLU A 54 -4.15 0.46 -3.41
CA GLU A 54 -4.91 1.47 -4.18
C GLU A 54 -6.36 1.57 -3.72
N THR A 55 -6.99 0.42 -3.43
CA THR A 55 -8.36 0.37 -2.91
C THR A 55 -8.52 1.19 -1.62
N ASN A 56 -7.49 1.21 -0.77
CA ASN A 56 -7.54 1.88 0.53
C ASN A 56 -6.97 3.31 0.52
N PHE A 57 -6.07 3.64 -0.41
CA PHE A 57 -5.28 4.88 -0.31
C PHE A 57 -5.19 5.71 -1.59
N SER A 58 -5.87 5.35 -2.68
CA SER A 58 -5.83 6.08 -3.97
C SER A 58 -6.25 7.55 -3.85
N GLU A 59 -7.10 7.93 -2.89
CA GLU A 59 -7.46 9.33 -2.63
C GLU A 59 -6.30 10.17 -2.04
N LEU A 60 -5.29 9.52 -1.44
CA LEU A 60 -4.20 10.17 -0.73
C LEU A 60 -2.85 9.96 -1.43
N ILE A 61 -2.66 8.78 -2.04
CA ILE A 61 -1.41 8.27 -2.58
C ILE A 61 -1.63 7.70 -3.97
N GLU A 62 -0.87 8.21 -4.94
CA GLU A 62 -0.81 7.71 -6.31
C GLU A 62 0.39 6.78 -6.47
N LEU A 63 0.19 5.58 -7.04
CA LEU A 63 1.26 4.68 -7.45
C LEU A 63 1.58 4.94 -8.93
N ARG A 64 2.87 5.04 -9.27
CA ARG A 64 3.34 5.24 -10.65
C ARG A 64 4.33 4.16 -11.04
N GLY A 65 4.22 3.68 -12.28
CA GLY A 65 5.12 2.68 -12.86
C GLY A 65 4.61 1.24 -12.75
N SER A 66 3.34 1.01 -12.43
CA SER A 66 2.63 -0.26 -12.65
C SER A 66 2.19 -0.37 -14.12
N GLU A 67 3.14 -0.24 -15.05
CA GLU A 67 2.86 -0.70 -16.41
C GLU A 67 3.09 -2.21 -16.42
N VAL A 68 1.99 -2.93 -16.55
CA VAL A 68 1.95 -4.36 -16.85
C VAL A 68 2.83 -4.62 -18.07
N ILE A 69 3.91 -5.37 -17.89
CA ILE A 69 4.65 -5.99 -18.99
C ILE A 69 3.99 -7.33 -19.30
#